data_AF-A0A1I0QEZ5-F1
#
_entry.id   AF-A0A1I0QEZ5-F1
#
_cell.length_a   1.000
_cell.length_b   1.000
_cell.length_c   1.000
_cell.angle_alpha   90.00
_cell.angle_beta   90.00
_cell.angle_gamma   90.00
#
_symmetry.space_group_name_H-M   'P 1'
#
loop_
_entity.id
_entity.type
_entity.pdbx_description
1 polymer ?
#
loop_
_entity_poly.entity_id
_entity_poly.type
_entity_poly.pdbx_seq_one_letter_code
_entity_poly.pdbx_strand_id
1 'polypeptide(L)'
;MQATIKKEDDDGMGIQVFDTNDIEHKLAMDFSGEVHLHEQDGYPDTPAERTTEEGEFVSQVRQYAKYYVAQETDYNTVPWDLNPDRFETVRQALAPLSSVEIKEWFGDLLAQSLSHYRDDPDVDTGGISRPHDLPADKIGPEDAVLYKQEIYLDDDDRLEAVSGVLITYYVAKGERTTVRYGETPDRDPDACVEVSPAPLVTPEPFRDYLVYNLRCQIRDCYVGMGLEPPQQYKVLGPGQYRFTGKYQHFDCYPKYYNYDADIPGYSHEFTPELPISKEELGGLVDPKSGQSIYSQIKGALFSR
;
A
#
# COMPACT_ATOMS: atom_id res chain seq x y z
N MET A 1 7.38 -20.36 7.59
CA MET A 1 8.39 -20.06 6.56
C MET A 1 9.79 -20.25 7.09
N GLN A 2 10.59 -21.09 6.44
CA GLN A 2 12.04 -21.25 6.66
C GLN A 2 12.70 -21.51 5.32
N ALA A 3 13.86 -20.92 5.04
CA ALA A 3 14.54 -21.08 3.76
C ALA A 3 16.03 -21.43 3.92
N THR A 4 16.61 -22.01 2.87
CA THR A 4 18.05 -22.27 2.76
C THR A 4 18.46 -22.25 1.29
N ILE A 5 19.54 -21.52 0.96
CA ILE A 5 20.18 -21.59 -0.34
C ILE A 5 20.97 -22.91 -0.41
N LYS A 6 20.62 -23.79 -1.35
CA LYS A 6 21.22 -25.13 -1.51
C LYS A 6 22.33 -25.17 -2.55
N LYS A 7 22.22 -24.31 -3.56
CA LYS A 7 23.15 -24.26 -4.70
C LYS A 7 23.17 -22.84 -5.25
N GLU A 8 24.34 -22.42 -5.69
CA GLU A 8 24.56 -21.25 -6.53
C GLU A 8 25.47 -21.70 -7.68
N ASP A 9 25.14 -21.32 -8.90
CA ASP A 9 25.95 -21.53 -10.10
C ASP A 9 25.90 -20.29 -11.00
N ASP A 10 26.46 -20.38 -12.22
CA ASP A 10 26.56 -19.25 -13.13
C ASP A 10 25.19 -18.75 -13.63
N ASP A 11 24.13 -19.56 -13.51
CA ASP A 11 22.78 -19.26 -14.03
C ASP A 11 21.81 -18.82 -12.92
N GLY A 12 22.10 -19.11 -11.65
CA GLY A 12 21.28 -18.66 -10.53
C GLY A 12 21.44 -19.49 -9.25
N MET A 13 20.34 -19.60 -8.51
CA MET A 13 20.28 -20.20 -7.18
C MET A 13 19.19 -21.25 -7.06
N GLY A 14 19.50 -22.34 -6.35
CA GLY A 14 18.55 -23.33 -5.89
C GLY A 14 18.19 -23.08 -4.42
N ILE A 15 16.91 -22.86 -4.12
CA ILE A 15 16.41 -22.52 -2.79
C ILE A 15 15.45 -23.60 -2.32
N GLN A 16 15.63 -24.07 -1.08
CA GLN A 16 14.64 -24.88 -0.38
C GLN A 16 13.86 -23.98 0.58
N VAL A 17 12.54 -24.07 0.56
CA VAL A 17 11.64 -23.33 1.46
C VAL A 17 10.65 -24.29 2.10
N PHE A 18 10.45 -24.19 3.41
CA PHE A 18 9.33 -24.80 4.12
C PHE A 18 8.26 -23.75 4.36
N ASP A 19 7.03 -24.01 3.92
CA ASP A 19 5.93 -23.06 4.07
C ASP A 19 5.36 -23.02 5.50
N THR A 20 4.20 -22.40 5.72
CA THR A 20 3.55 -22.35 7.04
C THR A 20 2.83 -23.65 7.42
N ASN A 21 2.65 -24.57 6.48
CA ASN A 21 2.05 -25.88 6.65
C ASN A 21 3.12 -27.00 6.69
N ASP A 22 4.40 -26.62 6.86
CA ASP A 22 5.57 -27.50 6.85
C ASP A 22 5.76 -28.28 5.53
N ILE A 23 5.20 -27.79 4.42
CA ILE A 23 5.41 -28.38 3.08
C ILE A 23 6.74 -27.89 2.53
N GLU A 24 7.52 -28.81 1.97
CA GLU A 24 8.79 -28.51 1.31
C GLU A 24 8.57 -28.02 -0.13
N HIS A 25 9.22 -26.92 -0.46
CA HIS A 25 9.28 -26.34 -1.79
C HIS A 25 10.74 -26.23 -2.24
N LYS A 26 10.96 -26.51 -3.53
CA LYS A 26 12.26 -26.34 -4.19
C LYS A 26 12.10 -25.36 -5.33
N LEU A 27 12.89 -24.29 -5.32
CA LEU A 27 12.85 -23.23 -6.29
C LEU A 27 14.20 -23.13 -7.01
N ALA A 28 14.16 -22.85 -8.31
CA ALA A 28 15.30 -22.34 -9.06
C ALA A 28 14.99 -20.91 -9.49
N MET A 29 15.89 -19.99 -9.17
CA MET A 29 15.69 -18.56 -9.36
C MET A 29 16.97 -17.91 -9.88
N ASP A 30 16.86 -16.99 -10.83
CA ASP A 30 18.03 -16.23 -11.28
C ASP A 30 18.38 -15.06 -10.33
N PHE A 31 19.45 -14.34 -10.65
CA PHE A 31 19.93 -13.21 -9.85
C PHE A 31 19.02 -11.98 -9.88
N SER A 32 18.05 -11.91 -10.80
CA SER A 32 17.02 -10.87 -10.83
C SER A 32 15.80 -11.21 -9.96
N GLY A 33 15.73 -12.46 -9.47
CA GLY A 33 14.61 -12.95 -8.70
C GLY A 33 13.51 -13.60 -9.55
N GLU A 34 13.73 -13.85 -10.85
CA GLU A 34 12.78 -14.61 -11.66
C GLU A 34 12.85 -16.08 -11.30
N VAL A 35 11.69 -16.68 -10.96
CA VAL A 35 11.60 -18.08 -10.56
C VAL A 35 11.32 -18.94 -11.80
N HIS A 36 12.32 -19.70 -12.22
CA HIS A 36 12.29 -20.57 -13.40
C HIS A 36 11.68 -21.94 -13.11
N LEU A 37 11.84 -22.45 -11.88
CA LEU A 37 11.27 -23.72 -11.44
C LEU A 37 10.71 -23.59 -10.02
N HIS A 38 9.58 -24.23 -9.76
CA HIS A 38 8.99 -24.36 -8.43
C HIS A 38 8.34 -25.75 -8.32
N GLU A 39 8.96 -26.62 -7.54
CA GLU A 39 8.50 -27.99 -7.25
C GLU A 39 8.08 -28.13 -5.78
N GLN A 40 7.01 -28.89 -5.54
CA GLN A 40 6.45 -29.22 -4.23
C GLN A 40 5.47 -30.40 -4.37
N ASP A 41 5.21 -31.14 -3.30
CA ASP A 41 4.31 -32.31 -3.32
C ASP A 41 3.07 -32.15 -2.40
N GLY A 42 2.87 -30.99 -1.79
CA GLY A 42 1.80 -30.73 -0.81
C GLY A 42 0.49 -30.20 -1.39
N TYR A 43 0.54 -29.61 -2.58
CA TYR A 43 -0.56 -28.96 -3.30
C TYR A 43 -0.65 -29.50 -4.74
N PRO A 44 -1.80 -29.37 -5.43
CA PRO A 44 -1.89 -29.75 -6.84
C PRO A 44 -0.85 -29.06 -7.73
N ASP A 45 -0.27 -29.78 -8.69
CA ASP A 45 0.70 -29.22 -9.65
C ASP A 45 0.06 -28.25 -10.64
N THR A 46 -1.15 -28.57 -11.09
CA THR A 46 -1.94 -27.73 -11.98
C THR A 46 -2.52 -26.55 -11.20
N PRO A 47 -2.20 -25.28 -11.53
CA PRO A 47 -2.71 -24.13 -10.79
C PRO A 47 -4.24 -24.05 -10.74
N ALA A 48 -4.94 -24.50 -11.78
CA ALA A 48 -6.40 -24.51 -11.84
C ALA A 48 -7.05 -25.57 -10.92
N GLU A 49 -6.28 -26.53 -10.41
CA GLU A 49 -6.74 -27.56 -9.47
C GLU A 49 -6.52 -27.14 -8.01
N ARG A 50 -5.76 -26.07 -7.77
CA ARG A 50 -5.55 -25.51 -6.44
C ARG A 50 -6.77 -24.73 -5.99
N THR A 51 -7.06 -24.81 -4.70
CA THR A 51 -7.90 -23.82 -4.01
C THR A 51 -7.22 -22.45 -4.03
N THR A 52 -8.00 -21.41 -3.72
CA THR A 52 -7.48 -20.03 -3.63
C THR A 52 -6.35 -19.92 -2.60
N GLU A 53 -6.50 -20.58 -1.46
CA GLU A 53 -5.54 -20.59 -0.35
C GLU A 53 -4.25 -21.36 -0.71
N GLU A 54 -4.35 -22.53 -1.34
CA GLU A 54 -3.17 -23.29 -1.78
C GLU A 54 -2.39 -22.50 -2.84
N GLY A 55 -3.09 -21.81 -3.75
CA GLY A 55 -2.48 -20.88 -4.69
C GLY A 55 -1.74 -19.73 -3.98
N GLU A 56 -2.31 -19.22 -2.89
CA GLU A 56 -1.68 -18.17 -2.08
C GLU A 56 -0.42 -18.66 -1.37
N PHE A 57 -0.43 -19.84 -0.74
CA PHE A 57 0.76 -20.39 -0.07
C PHE A 57 1.91 -20.58 -1.05
N VAL A 58 1.64 -21.09 -2.26
CA VAL A 58 2.63 -21.18 -3.35
C VAL A 58 3.16 -19.79 -3.76
N SER A 59 2.30 -18.77 -3.79
CA SER A 59 2.71 -17.38 -4.04
C SER A 59 3.58 -16.82 -2.92
N GLN A 60 3.20 -17.05 -1.66
CA GLN A 60 3.96 -16.61 -0.48
C GLN A 60 5.36 -17.20 -0.47
N VAL A 61 5.50 -18.49 -0.76
CA VAL A 61 6.79 -19.18 -0.87
C VAL A 61 7.70 -18.51 -1.90
N ARG A 62 7.17 -18.15 -3.07
CA ARG A 62 7.95 -17.44 -4.10
C ARG A 62 8.39 -16.05 -3.64
N GLN A 63 7.51 -15.30 -2.96
CA GLN A 63 7.86 -13.97 -2.43
C GLN A 63 8.90 -14.08 -1.31
N TYR A 64 8.73 -15.03 -0.40
CA TYR A 64 9.67 -15.27 0.69
C TYR A 64 11.05 -15.73 0.18
N ALA A 65 11.11 -16.57 -0.85
CA ALA A 65 12.37 -16.99 -1.44
C ALA A 65 13.18 -15.82 -2.02
N LYS A 66 12.51 -14.90 -2.74
CA LYS A 66 13.13 -13.66 -3.25
C LYS A 66 13.66 -12.82 -2.09
N TYR A 67 12.82 -12.55 -1.10
CA TYR A 67 13.24 -11.78 0.08
C TYR A 67 14.42 -12.41 0.81
N TYR A 68 14.36 -13.71 1.08
CA TYR A 68 15.43 -14.43 1.76
C TYR A 68 16.76 -14.33 1.01
N VAL A 69 16.76 -14.52 -0.31
CA VAL A 69 17.98 -14.36 -1.12
C VAL A 69 18.50 -12.92 -1.05
N ALA A 70 17.64 -11.91 -1.16
CA ALA A 70 18.07 -10.51 -1.05
C ALA A 70 18.61 -10.14 0.35
N GLN A 71 18.22 -10.86 1.41
CA GLN A 71 18.76 -10.65 2.76
C GLN A 71 20.11 -11.37 2.98
N GLU A 72 20.32 -12.52 2.34
CA GLU A 72 21.51 -13.36 2.55
C GLU A 72 22.61 -13.13 1.51
N THR A 73 22.34 -12.34 0.47
CA THR A 73 23.25 -12.08 -0.66
C THR A 73 23.16 -10.62 -1.12
N ASP A 74 24.02 -10.22 -2.06
CA ASP A 74 23.97 -8.88 -2.68
C ASP A 74 23.00 -8.80 -3.87
N TYR A 75 22.22 -9.86 -4.15
CA TYR A 75 21.31 -9.91 -5.29
C TYR A 75 19.99 -9.17 -5.03
N ASN A 76 19.67 -8.21 -5.90
CA ASN A 76 18.40 -7.49 -5.85
C ASN A 76 17.26 -8.31 -6.49
N THR A 77 16.76 -9.29 -5.76
CA THR A 77 15.73 -10.25 -6.24
C THR A 77 14.30 -9.88 -5.85
N VAL A 78 14.12 -8.87 -4.99
CA VAL A 78 12.82 -8.40 -4.54
C VAL A 78 12.33 -7.26 -5.45
N PRO A 79 11.16 -7.38 -6.08
CA PRO A 79 10.57 -6.30 -6.86
C PRO A 79 10.44 -5.02 -6.04
N TRP A 80 10.66 -3.86 -6.67
CA TRP A 80 10.61 -2.57 -5.98
C TRP A 80 9.27 -2.34 -5.26
N ASP A 81 8.18 -2.87 -5.80
CA ASP A 81 6.82 -2.71 -5.30
C ASP A 81 6.43 -3.75 -4.23
N LEU A 82 7.37 -4.57 -3.77
CA LEU A 82 7.20 -5.56 -2.71
C LEU A 82 8.41 -5.60 -1.75
N ASN A 83 9.21 -4.54 -1.71
CA ASN A 83 10.43 -4.48 -0.93
C ASN A 83 10.21 -3.71 0.39
N PRO A 84 10.11 -4.41 1.55
CA PRO A 84 9.86 -3.76 2.83
C PRO A 84 10.98 -2.81 3.25
N ASP A 85 12.24 -3.09 2.89
CA ASP A 85 13.38 -2.26 3.28
C ASP A 85 13.39 -0.96 2.49
N ARG A 86 13.13 -1.01 1.17
CA ARG A 86 12.95 0.21 0.35
C ARG A 86 11.78 1.06 0.83
N PHE A 87 10.66 0.44 1.18
CA PHE A 87 9.51 1.17 1.73
C PHE A 87 9.84 1.84 3.06
N GLU A 88 10.64 1.20 3.91
CA GLU A 88 11.11 1.81 5.15
C GLU A 88 12.06 2.99 4.89
N THR A 89 12.98 2.88 3.93
CA THR A 89 13.86 3.99 3.51
C THR A 89 13.04 5.18 3.03
N VAL A 90 12.07 4.97 2.13
CA VAL A 90 11.18 6.04 1.65
C VAL A 90 10.36 6.62 2.81
N ARG A 91 9.85 5.77 3.70
CA ARG A 91 9.10 6.22 4.88
C ARG A 91 9.94 7.14 5.77
N GLN A 92 11.23 6.82 5.96
CA GLN A 92 12.18 7.65 6.71
C GLN A 92 12.50 8.96 5.99
N ALA A 93 12.58 8.95 4.66
CA ALA A 93 12.77 10.15 3.84
C ALA A 93 11.56 11.10 3.88
N LEU A 94 10.32 10.56 3.95
CA LEU A 94 9.10 11.37 4.02
C LEU A 94 8.87 11.98 5.41
N ALA A 95 9.20 11.26 6.49
CA ALA A 95 8.89 11.66 7.86
C ALA A 95 9.39 13.06 8.29
N PRO A 96 10.60 13.51 7.93
CA PRO A 96 11.12 14.82 8.35
C PRO A 96 10.68 15.98 7.45
N LEU A 97 9.98 15.72 6.34
CA LEU A 97 9.61 16.78 5.40
C LEU A 97 8.75 17.85 6.06
N SER A 98 9.09 19.10 5.82
CA SER A 98 8.32 20.27 6.21
C SER A 98 7.05 20.42 5.37
N SER A 99 6.11 21.24 5.83
CA SER A 99 4.88 21.55 5.07
C SER A 99 5.17 22.22 3.73
N VAL A 100 6.31 22.90 3.59
CA VAL A 100 6.73 23.50 2.30
C VAL A 100 7.16 22.40 1.34
N GLU A 101 8.02 21.49 1.78
CA GLU A 101 8.49 20.36 0.95
C GLU A 101 7.34 19.42 0.58
N ILE A 102 6.39 19.17 1.49
CA ILE A 102 5.21 18.34 1.16
C ILE A 102 4.33 19.01 0.11
N LYS A 103 4.16 20.34 0.16
CA LYS A 103 3.44 21.06 -0.90
C LYS A 103 4.18 20.99 -2.23
N GLU A 104 5.51 21.07 -2.20
CA GLU A 104 6.35 20.99 -3.39
C GLU A 104 6.28 19.62 -4.06
N TRP A 105 6.46 18.53 -3.30
CA TRP A 105 6.52 17.18 -3.84
C TRP A 105 5.14 16.54 -4.01
N PHE A 106 4.23 16.73 -3.05
CA PHE A 106 2.95 16.00 -2.98
C PHE A 106 1.73 16.93 -3.07
N GLY A 107 1.91 18.20 -3.42
CA GLY A 107 0.82 19.19 -3.50
C GLY A 107 -0.26 18.80 -4.49
N ASP A 108 0.12 18.27 -5.66
CA ASP A 108 -0.84 17.80 -6.67
C ASP A 108 -1.60 16.55 -6.20
N LEU A 109 -0.93 15.62 -5.51
CA LEU A 109 -1.60 14.45 -4.94
C LEU A 109 -2.60 14.85 -3.85
N LEU A 110 -2.20 15.76 -2.95
CA LEU A 110 -3.08 16.33 -1.93
C LEU A 110 -4.28 17.04 -2.57
N ALA A 111 -4.04 17.89 -3.56
CA ALA A 111 -5.08 18.60 -4.28
C ALA A 111 -6.02 17.66 -5.03
N GLN A 112 -5.49 16.62 -5.67
CA GLN A 112 -6.28 15.60 -6.36
C GLN A 112 -7.16 14.82 -5.36
N SER A 113 -6.60 14.42 -4.20
CA SER A 113 -7.35 13.76 -3.14
C SER A 113 -8.51 14.62 -2.63
N LEU A 114 -8.24 15.88 -2.30
CA LEU A 114 -9.25 16.84 -1.82
C LEU A 114 -10.29 17.20 -2.86
N SER A 115 -9.90 17.30 -4.13
CA SER A 115 -10.81 17.63 -5.23
C SER A 115 -11.92 16.59 -5.42
N HIS A 116 -11.77 15.40 -4.82
CA HIS A 116 -12.82 14.39 -4.79
C HIS A 116 -14.10 14.88 -4.10
N TYR A 117 -13.96 15.78 -3.13
CA TYR A 117 -15.07 16.30 -2.34
C TYR A 117 -15.60 17.66 -2.84
N ARG A 118 -15.07 18.16 -3.96
CA ARG A 118 -15.36 19.53 -4.44
C ARG A 118 -16.81 19.80 -4.82
N ASP A 119 -17.53 18.73 -5.19
CA ASP A 119 -18.92 18.80 -5.67
C ASP A 119 -19.91 18.50 -4.52
N ASP A 120 -19.42 18.20 -3.31
CA ASP A 120 -20.24 18.07 -2.10
C ASP A 120 -20.59 19.48 -1.58
N PRO A 121 -21.89 19.84 -1.50
CA PRO A 121 -22.31 21.19 -1.12
C PRO A 121 -22.01 21.55 0.34
N ASP A 122 -21.73 20.56 1.20
CA ASP A 122 -21.44 20.76 2.62
C ASP A 122 -19.93 20.77 2.91
N VAL A 123 -19.08 20.71 1.87
CA VAL A 123 -17.62 20.66 1.99
C VAL A 123 -16.99 21.89 1.33
N ASP A 124 -16.26 22.68 2.10
CA ASP A 124 -15.43 23.76 1.55
C ASP A 124 -14.01 23.23 1.27
N THR A 125 -13.72 22.93 0.01
CA THR A 125 -12.35 22.56 -0.40
C THR A 125 -11.43 23.77 -0.58
N GLY A 126 -11.88 24.98 -0.24
CA GLY A 126 -11.12 26.22 -0.31
C GLY A 126 -10.78 26.62 -1.74
N GLY A 127 -11.66 26.33 -2.70
CA GLY A 127 -11.48 26.66 -4.12
C GLY A 127 -10.35 25.89 -4.81
N ILE A 128 -9.97 24.73 -4.28
CA ILE A 128 -8.89 23.91 -4.87
C ILE A 128 -9.22 23.51 -6.30
N SER A 129 -8.27 23.68 -7.21
CA SER A 129 -8.37 23.13 -8.56
C SER A 129 -8.18 21.62 -8.50
N ARG A 130 -8.95 20.87 -9.30
CA ARG A 130 -8.70 19.45 -9.57
C ARG A 130 -7.51 19.38 -10.56
N PRO A 131 -6.33 18.86 -10.18
CA PRO A 131 -5.19 18.79 -11.09
C PRO A 131 -5.49 17.99 -12.37
N HIS A 132 -6.18 16.87 -12.23
CA HIS A 132 -6.59 16.01 -13.34
C HIS A 132 -8.05 15.59 -13.22
N ASP A 133 -8.80 15.70 -14.32
CA ASP A 133 -10.17 15.25 -14.39
C ASP A 133 -10.30 13.76 -14.09
N LEU A 134 -11.41 13.39 -13.42
CA LEU A 134 -11.72 12.00 -13.23
C LEU A 134 -12.06 11.37 -14.59
N PRO A 135 -11.54 10.17 -14.89
CA PRO A 135 -11.83 9.46 -16.13
C PRO A 135 -13.33 9.25 -16.35
N ALA A 136 -13.81 9.60 -17.54
CA ALA A 136 -15.25 9.59 -17.86
C ALA A 136 -15.83 8.17 -18.00
N ASP A 137 -14.99 7.18 -18.26
CA ASP A 137 -15.31 5.76 -18.36
C ASP A 137 -15.24 5.04 -17.00
N LYS A 138 -14.94 5.76 -15.91
CA LYS A 138 -14.99 5.21 -14.56
C LYS A 138 -16.38 4.65 -14.24
N ILE A 139 -16.40 3.42 -13.72
CA ILE A 139 -17.58 2.81 -13.12
C ILE A 139 -17.43 2.68 -11.60
N GLY A 140 -18.56 2.49 -10.91
CA GLY A 140 -18.61 2.36 -9.46
C GLY A 140 -18.77 3.70 -8.74
N PRO A 141 -18.87 3.66 -7.40
CA PRO A 141 -19.06 4.86 -6.59
C PRO A 141 -17.91 5.86 -6.76
N GLU A 142 -18.10 7.10 -6.35
CA GLU A 142 -17.08 8.14 -6.51
C GLU A 142 -15.75 7.71 -5.88
N ASP A 143 -15.81 7.18 -4.66
CA ASP A 143 -14.67 6.67 -3.87
C ASP A 143 -13.99 5.41 -4.46
N ALA A 144 -14.50 4.83 -5.55
CA ALA A 144 -13.85 3.75 -6.30
C ALA A 144 -12.65 4.23 -7.16
N VAL A 145 -11.95 5.27 -6.69
CA VAL A 145 -10.74 5.82 -7.29
C VAL A 145 -9.62 5.73 -6.27
N LEU A 146 -8.43 5.39 -6.75
CA LEU A 146 -7.21 5.41 -5.98
C LEU A 146 -6.22 6.34 -6.66
N TYR A 147 -5.71 7.31 -5.91
CA TYR A 147 -4.65 8.19 -6.38
C TYR A 147 -3.31 7.62 -5.92
N LYS A 148 -2.33 7.59 -6.82
CA LYS A 148 -0.98 7.12 -6.49
C LYS A 148 0.05 8.13 -6.92
N GLN A 149 1.20 8.08 -6.29
CA GLN A 149 2.39 8.82 -6.71
C GLN A 149 3.61 7.97 -6.43
N GLU A 150 4.46 7.82 -7.42
CA GLU A 150 5.73 7.11 -7.33
C GLU A 150 6.80 8.05 -6.80
N ILE A 151 7.69 7.52 -5.96
CA ILE A 151 8.72 8.27 -5.23
C ILE A 151 10.07 7.71 -5.61
N TYR A 152 11.01 8.61 -5.87
CA TYR A 152 12.36 8.31 -6.32
C TYR A 152 13.34 8.99 -5.36
N LEU A 153 14.26 8.20 -4.79
CA LEU A 153 15.31 8.70 -3.91
C LEU A 153 16.65 8.80 -4.64
N ASP A 154 17.49 9.74 -4.23
CA ASP A 154 18.90 9.83 -4.63
C ASP A 154 19.78 8.83 -3.84
N ASP A 155 21.07 8.79 -4.15
CA ASP A 155 22.04 7.91 -3.49
C ASP A 155 22.25 8.22 -1.98
N ASP A 156 21.75 9.37 -1.50
CA ASP A 156 21.79 9.80 -0.10
C ASP A 156 20.44 9.51 0.63
N ASP A 157 19.55 8.71 0.03
CA ASP A 157 18.20 8.39 0.51
C ASP A 157 17.30 9.64 0.67
N ARG A 158 17.53 10.70 -0.11
CA ARG A 158 16.68 11.91 -0.12
C ARG A 158 15.76 11.89 -1.33
N LEU A 159 14.61 12.60 -1.24
CA LEU A 159 13.75 12.75 -2.41
C LEU A 159 14.51 13.43 -3.55
N GLU A 160 14.59 12.72 -4.67
CA GLU A 160 15.12 13.21 -5.93
C GLU A 160 13.98 13.67 -6.85
N ALA A 161 12.94 12.83 -6.94
CA ALA A 161 11.81 13.06 -7.81
C ALA A 161 10.55 12.34 -7.33
N VAL A 162 9.42 12.77 -7.89
CA VAL A 162 8.13 12.09 -7.79
C VAL A 162 7.51 12.03 -9.18
N SER A 163 6.70 11.01 -9.45
CA SER A 163 5.86 11.03 -10.65
C SER A 163 4.79 12.12 -10.54
N GLY A 164 4.14 12.46 -11.65
CA GLY A 164 2.80 13.07 -11.55
C GLY A 164 1.80 12.11 -10.90
N VAL A 165 0.56 12.55 -10.69
CA VAL A 165 -0.46 11.71 -10.05
C VAL A 165 -0.88 10.58 -11.01
N LEU A 166 -0.97 9.37 -10.49
CA LEU A 166 -1.58 8.23 -11.18
C LEU A 166 -3.01 8.07 -10.65
N ILE A 167 -3.97 7.86 -11.56
CA ILE A 167 -5.37 7.62 -11.20
C ILE A 167 -5.72 6.19 -11.58
N THR A 168 -5.97 5.35 -10.57
CA THR A 168 -6.41 3.97 -10.76
C THR A 168 -7.90 3.83 -10.44
N TYR A 169 -8.68 3.31 -11.39
CA TYR A 169 -10.14 3.25 -11.30
C TYR A 169 -10.67 1.99 -11.99
N TYR A 170 -11.93 1.66 -11.73
CA TYR A 170 -12.61 0.55 -12.39
C TYR A 170 -13.19 0.96 -13.74
N VAL A 171 -12.93 0.14 -14.77
CA VAL A 171 -13.54 0.25 -16.12
C VAL A 171 -14.61 -0.82 -16.35
N ALA A 172 -14.48 -1.97 -15.67
CA ALA A 172 -15.48 -3.02 -15.60
C ALA A 172 -15.41 -3.71 -14.23
N LYS A 173 -16.41 -4.55 -13.91
CA LYS A 173 -16.45 -5.25 -12.61
C LYS A 173 -15.21 -6.15 -12.48
N GLY A 174 -14.34 -5.84 -11.53
CA GLY A 174 -13.10 -6.58 -11.30
C GLY A 174 -11.95 -6.17 -12.24
N GLU A 175 -12.17 -5.22 -13.15
CA GLU A 175 -11.16 -4.75 -14.09
C GLU A 175 -10.81 -3.29 -13.79
N ARG A 176 -9.52 -3.04 -13.55
CA ARG A 176 -8.99 -1.71 -13.26
C ARG A 176 -8.00 -1.30 -14.32
N THR A 177 -7.92 -0.01 -14.54
CA THR A 177 -6.87 0.62 -15.33
C THR A 177 -6.23 1.76 -14.54
N THR A 178 -5.05 2.17 -14.97
CA THR A 178 -4.30 3.28 -14.39
C THR A 178 -3.94 4.27 -15.49
N VAL A 179 -4.32 5.53 -15.29
CA VAL A 179 -3.83 6.64 -16.12
C VAL A 179 -2.70 7.33 -15.38
N ARG A 180 -1.58 7.53 -16.08
CA ARG A 180 -0.40 8.24 -15.59
C ARG A 180 -0.38 9.64 -16.16
N TYR A 181 -0.13 10.63 -15.32
CA TYR A 181 0.14 12.01 -15.71
C TYR A 181 1.59 12.38 -15.39
N GLY A 182 2.19 13.23 -16.24
CA GLY A 182 3.57 13.66 -16.10
C GLY A 182 4.61 12.65 -16.63
N GLU A 183 5.85 13.10 -16.67
CA GLU A 183 7.01 12.27 -16.99
C GLU A 183 7.53 11.58 -15.72
N THR A 184 8.28 10.51 -15.88
CA THR A 184 8.97 9.80 -14.79
C THR A 184 10.40 9.50 -15.18
N PRO A 185 11.31 9.39 -14.20
CA PRO A 185 12.64 8.85 -14.43
C PRO A 185 12.61 7.50 -15.16
N ASP A 186 13.61 7.24 -16.00
CA ASP A 186 13.80 5.96 -16.71
C ASP A 186 14.46 4.92 -15.78
N ARG A 187 13.79 4.66 -14.65
CA ARG A 187 14.15 3.64 -13.65
C ARG A 187 12.93 3.27 -12.82
N ASP A 188 13.02 2.15 -12.11
CA ASP A 188 12.01 1.79 -11.11
C ASP A 188 11.99 2.82 -9.97
N PRO A 189 10.80 3.13 -9.42
CA PRO A 189 10.69 3.94 -8.22
C PRO A 189 11.10 3.16 -6.98
N ASP A 190 11.35 3.90 -5.90
CA ASP A 190 11.72 3.35 -4.60
C ASP A 190 10.48 2.97 -3.77
N ALA A 191 9.37 3.68 -3.97
CA ALA A 191 8.04 3.28 -3.49
C ALA A 191 6.92 3.95 -4.29
N CYS A 192 5.68 3.51 -4.07
CA CYS A 192 4.49 4.17 -4.58
C CYS A 192 3.44 4.28 -3.48
N VAL A 193 3.08 5.51 -3.10
CA VAL A 193 2.02 5.73 -2.11
C VAL A 193 0.66 5.53 -2.76
N GLU A 194 -0.28 4.93 -2.03
CA GLU A 194 -1.64 4.66 -2.50
C GLU A 194 -2.67 5.34 -1.60
N VAL A 195 -3.34 6.36 -2.13
CA VAL A 195 -4.22 7.26 -1.40
C VAL A 195 -5.66 7.09 -1.89
N SER A 196 -6.52 6.55 -1.01
CA SER A 196 -7.96 6.70 -1.19
C SER A 196 -8.35 8.14 -0.82
N PRO A 197 -9.37 8.74 -1.44
CA PRO A 197 -9.83 10.08 -1.09
C PRO A 197 -10.03 10.22 0.42
N ALA A 198 -9.37 11.18 1.05
CA ALA A 198 -9.42 11.38 2.49
C ALA A 198 -9.58 12.87 2.83
N PRO A 199 -10.25 13.23 3.93
CA PRO A 199 -10.48 14.61 4.34
C PRO A 199 -9.22 15.21 5.02
N LEU A 200 -8.07 15.14 4.35
CA LEU A 200 -6.80 15.68 4.83
C LEU A 200 -6.54 17.01 4.13
N VAL A 201 -6.70 18.12 4.84
CA VAL A 201 -6.66 19.47 4.24
C VAL A 201 -5.30 20.16 4.33
N THR A 202 -4.46 19.75 5.27
CA THR A 202 -3.14 20.34 5.51
C THR A 202 -2.01 19.39 5.12
N PRO A 203 -0.83 19.91 4.71
CA PRO A 203 0.30 19.10 4.29
C PRO A 203 0.83 18.13 5.36
N GLU A 204 0.86 18.54 6.62
CA GLU A 204 1.50 17.77 7.70
C GLU A 204 0.70 16.49 8.03
N PRO A 205 -0.62 16.53 8.27
CA PRO A 205 -1.42 15.31 8.37
C PRO A 205 -1.40 14.47 7.10
N PHE A 206 -1.24 15.09 5.93
CA PHE A 206 -1.11 14.35 4.68
C PHE A 206 0.20 13.57 4.61
N ARG A 207 1.34 14.19 4.96
CA ARG A 207 2.63 13.50 5.13
C ARG A 207 2.51 12.33 6.10
N ASP A 208 1.90 12.56 7.26
CA ASP A 208 1.76 11.53 8.29
C ASP A 208 0.91 10.36 7.78
N TYR A 209 -0.10 10.64 6.94
CA TYR A 209 -0.87 9.62 6.23
C TYR A 209 -0.02 8.85 5.22
N LEU A 210 0.80 9.51 4.40
CA LEU A 210 1.69 8.85 3.44
C LEU A 210 2.70 7.93 4.17
N VAL A 211 3.28 8.43 5.26
CA VAL A 211 4.17 7.66 6.15
C VAL A 211 3.45 6.45 6.73
N TYR A 212 2.20 6.60 7.17
CA TYR A 212 1.41 5.49 7.71
C TYR A 212 0.99 4.49 6.63
N ASN A 213 0.67 4.96 5.42
CA ASN A 213 0.37 4.10 4.28
C ASN A 213 1.59 3.22 3.96
N LEU A 214 2.79 3.79 3.85
CA LEU A 214 4.03 3.02 3.64
C LEU A 214 4.28 2.01 4.77
N ARG A 215 4.01 2.37 6.04
CA ARG A 215 4.07 1.44 7.17
C ARG A 215 3.11 0.24 6.99
N CYS A 216 1.91 0.49 6.48
CA CYS A 216 0.96 -0.56 6.11
C CYS A 216 1.43 -1.36 4.88
N GLN A 217 2.14 -0.76 3.92
CA GLN A 217 2.73 -1.50 2.80
C GLN A 217 3.87 -2.42 3.26
N ILE A 218 4.70 -2.00 4.22
CA ILE A 218 5.73 -2.85 4.82
C ILE A 218 5.09 -4.08 5.47
N ARG A 219 4.02 -3.89 6.25
CA ARG A 219 3.20 -5.00 6.79
C ARG A 219 2.74 -5.94 5.67
N ASP A 220 2.18 -5.37 4.61
CA ASP A 220 1.67 -6.14 3.47
C ASP A 220 2.76 -7.00 2.82
N CYS A 221 4.00 -6.50 2.71
CA CYS A 221 5.13 -7.31 2.23
C CYS A 221 5.36 -8.55 3.10
N TYR A 222 5.43 -8.39 4.43
CA TYR A 222 5.63 -9.52 5.35
C TYR A 222 4.47 -10.53 5.27
N VAL A 223 3.24 -10.04 5.30
CA VAL A 223 2.04 -10.89 5.19
C VAL A 223 2.01 -11.63 3.84
N GLY A 224 2.39 -10.97 2.75
CA GLY A 224 2.53 -11.56 1.42
C GLY A 224 3.61 -12.62 1.30
N MET A 225 4.60 -12.61 2.20
CA MET A 225 5.61 -13.66 2.33
C MET A 225 5.18 -14.80 3.27
N GLY A 226 3.95 -14.77 3.81
CA GLY A 226 3.52 -15.73 4.84
C GLY A 226 4.28 -15.58 6.16
N LEU A 227 4.80 -14.37 6.43
CA LEU A 227 5.50 -14.02 7.66
C LEU A 227 4.63 -13.16 8.56
N GLU A 228 4.87 -13.26 9.87
CA GLU A 228 4.38 -12.26 10.81
C GLU A 228 5.31 -11.04 10.78
N PRO A 229 4.81 -9.82 10.54
CA PRO A 229 5.62 -8.62 10.51
C PRO A 229 6.26 -8.32 11.87
N PRO A 230 7.43 -7.64 11.90
CA PRO A 230 7.99 -7.04 13.12
C PRO A 230 6.97 -6.17 13.85
N GLN A 231 7.07 -6.09 15.18
CA GLN A 231 6.05 -5.43 16.03
C GLN A 231 5.73 -3.99 15.59
N GLN A 232 6.73 -3.23 15.15
CA GLN A 232 6.53 -1.85 14.68
C GLN A 232 5.72 -1.75 13.38
N TYR A 233 5.54 -2.83 12.62
CA TYR A 233 4.73 -2.86 11.40
C TYR A 233 3.39 -3.59 11.60
N LYS A 234 3.06 -4.02 12.82
CA LYS A 234 1.75 -4.60 13.14
C LYS A 234 0.68 -3.53 13.29
N VAL A 235 0.29 -2.92 12.18
CA VAL A 235 -0.69 -1.83 12.14
C VAL A 235 -1.93 -2.17 11.32
N LEU A 236 -3.05 -1.51 11.59
CA LEU A 236 -4.29 -1.61 10.83
C LEU A 236 -4.49 -0.43 9.88
N GLY A 237 -4.93 -0.73 8.66
CA GLY A 237 -5.21 0.26 7.63
C GLY A 237 -4.76 -0.18 6.24
N PRO A 238 -5.21 0.51 5.19
CA PRO A 238 -4.86 0.19 3.82
C PRO A 238 -3.40 0.53 3.55
N GLY A 239 -2.64 -0.49 3.16
CA GLY A 239 -1.34 -0.32 2.52
C GLY A 239 -1.52 -0.33 1.01
N GLN A 240 -1.08 -1.40 0.37
CA GLN A 240 -1.29 -1.58 -1.06
C GLN A 240 -2.67 -2.15 -1.33
N TYR A 241 -3.35 -1.60 -2.32
CA TYR A 241 -4.69 -2.03 -2.70
C TYR A 241 -4.75 -3.51 -3.09
N ARG A 242 -3.70 -4.03 -3.75
CA ARG A 242 -3.64 -5.45 -4.15
C ARG A 242 -3.81 -6.39 -2.94
N PHE A 243 -3.27 -5.99 -1.78
CA PHE A 243 -3.38 -6.74 -0.54
C PHE A 243 -4.73 -6.54 0.15
N THR A 244 -5.30 -5.34 0.08
CA THR A 244 -6.69 -5.12 0.50
C THR A 244 -7.64 -6.09 -0.21
N GLY A 245 -7.44 -6.29 -1.52
CA GLY A 245 -8.17 -7.31 -2.28
C GLY A 245 -7.98 -8.72 -1.74
N LYS A 246 -6.74 -9.14 -1.41
CA LYS A 246 -6.48 -10.44 -0.79
C LYS A 246 -7.20 -10.59 0.55
N TYR A 247 -7.06 -9.62 1.45
CA TYR A 247 -7.68 -9.62 2.78
C TYR A 247 -9.22 -9.64 2.76
N GLN A 248 -9.83 -9.27 1.63
CA GLN A 248 -11.28 -9.33 1.45
C GLN A 248 -11.77 -10.68 0.94
N HIS A 249 -10.93 -11.44 0.22
CA HIS A 249 -11.37 -12.60 -0.56
C HIS A 249 -10.72 -13.93 -0.14
N PHE A 250 -9.62 -13.89 0.61
CA PHE A 250 -8.86 -15.08 1.00
C PHE A 250 -9.09 -15.31 2.49
N ASP A 251 -9.58 -16.49 2.85
CA ASP A 251 -9.97 -16.79 4.24
C ASP A 251 -8.76 -16.93 5.17
N CYS A 252 -7.56 -17.14 4.60
CA CYS A 252 -6.31 -17.27 5.35
C CYS A 252 -5.81 -15.94 5.95
N TYR A 253 -6.36 -14.79 5.55
CA TYR A 253 -5.92 -13.48 6.04
C TYR A 253 -6.95 -12.81 6.95
N PRO A 254 -6.52 -12.32 8.12
CA PRO A 254 -7.24 -11.29 8.84
C PRO A 254 -7.46 -10.03 7.98
N LYS A 255 -8.49 -9.25 8.32
CA LYS A 255 -8.85 -8.02 7.60
C LYS A 255 -7.95 -6.84 8.00
N TYR A 256 -6.63 -6.94 7.77
CA TYR A 256 -5.65 -5.92 8.20
C TYR A 256 -5.91 -4.51 7.64
N TYR A 257 -6.62 -4.41 6.50
CA TYR A 257 -7.01 -3.12 5.92
C TYR A 257 -8.05 -2.37 6.76
N ASN A 258 -8.82 -3.08 7.60
CA ASN A 258 -9.92 -2.51 8.37
C ASN A 258 -9.39 -1.94 9.70
N TYR A 259 -9.53 -0.63 9.87
CA TYR A 259 -9.10 0.10 11.07
C TYR A 259 -9.77 -0.38 12.36
N ASP A 260 -10.98 -0.92 12.25
CA ASP A 260 -11.79 -1.39 13.39
C ASP A 260 -11.63 -2.90 13.65
N ALA A 261 -10.71 -3.58 12.97
CA ALA A 261 -10.50 -5.02 13.16
C ALA A 261 -9.85 -5.32 14.52
N ASP A 262 -10.42 -6.27 15.27
CA ASP A 262 -9.83 -6.78 16.50
C ASP A 262 -8.87 -7.94 16.16
N ILE A 263 -7.61 -7.61 15.91
CA ILE A 263 -6.55 -8.58 15.55
C ILE A 263 -5.45 -8.52 16.62
N PRO A 264 -5.14 -9.63 17.32
CA PRO A 264 -4.15 -9.63 18.39
C PRO A 264 -2.79 -9.09 17.97
N GLY A 265 -2.32 -8.06 18.68
CA GLY A 265 -1.02 -7.44 18.43
C GLY A 265 -0.99 -6.38 17.32
N TYR A 266 -2.14 -6.08 16.71
CA TYR A 266 -2.30 -5.03 15.70
C TYR A 266 -3.13 -3.86 16.24
N SER A 267 -2.81 -2.65 15.79
CA SER A 267 -3.46 -1.41 16.22
C SER A 267 -3.62 -0.44 15.05
N HIS A 268 -4.73 0.29 15.03
CA HIS A 268 -4.79 1.52 14.24
C HIS A 268 -4.16 2.66 15.05
N GLU A 269 -3.10 3.27 14.50
CA GLU A 269 -2.30 4.27 15.23
C GLU A 269 -2.27 5.62 14.51
N PHE A 270 -2.81 5.70 13.29
CA PHE A 270 -2.89 6.96 12.58
C PHE A 270 -4.01 7.82 13.16
N THR A 271 -3.63 8.92 13.79
CA THR A 271 -4.58 9.90 14.33
C THR A 271 -4.18 11.26 13.79
N PRO A 272 -4.73 11.70 12.64
CA PRO A 272 -4.36 12.98 12.07
C PRO A 272 -4.79 14.10 13.04
N GLU A 273 -3.98 15.15 13.14
CA GLU A 273 -4.44 16.39 13.74
C GLU A 273 -5.61 16.91 12.89
N LEU A 274 -6.79 16.98 13.53
CA LEU A 274 -7.98 17.49 12.87
C LEU A 274 -7.98 19.03 12.95
N PRO A 275 -8.54 19.72 11.94
CA PRO A 275 -8.72 21.18 12.00
C PRO A 275 -9.77 21.62 13.03
N ILE A 276 -10.35 20.68 13.77
CA ILE A 276 -11.41 20.88 14.76
C ILE A 276 -10.97 20.36 16.13
N SER A 277 -11.32 21.10 17.18
CA SER A 277 -11.03 20.71 18.56
C SER A 277 -11.93 19.56 19.05
N LYS A 278 -11.53 18.89 20.13
CA LYS A 278 -12.35 17.82 20.74
C LYS A 278 -13.67 18.36 21.29
N GLU A 279 -13.66 19.58 21.83
CA GLU A 279 -14.84 20.27 22.33
C GLU A 279 -15.85 20.54 21.19
N GLU A 280 -15.36 21.00 20.03
CA GLU A 280 -16.18 21.22 18.83
C GLU A 280 -16.72 19.90 18.27
N LEU A 281 -15.86 18.87 18.19
CA LEU A 281 -16.26 17.53 17.76
C LEU A 281 -17.41 16.96 18.62
N GLY A 282 -17.32 17.11 19.95
CA GLY A 282 -18.36 16.67 20.88
C GLY A 282 -19.69 17.44 20.74
N GLY A 283 -19.66 18.66 20.20
CA GLY A 283 -20.85 19.45 19.89
C GLY A 283 -21.49 19.13 18.53
N LEU A 284 -20.71 18.58 17.59
CA LEU A 284 -21.16 18.24 16.23
C LEU A 284 -21.75 16.83 16.12
N VAL A 285 -21.34 15.91 17.00
CA VAL A 285 -21.77 14.51 16.96
C VAL A 285 -23.01 14.30 17.83
N ASP A 286 -24.14 13.98 17.21
CA ASP A 286 -25.32 13.43 17.87
C ASP A 286 -25.32 11.89 17.78
N PRO A 287 -25.08 11.17 18.89
CA PRO A 287 -25.10 9.71 18.89
C PRO A 287 -26.49 9.10 18.63
N LYS A 288 -27.56 9.92 18.65
CA LYS A 288 -28.92 9.49 18.29
C LYS A 288 -29.28 9.80 16.83
N SER A 289 -28.43 10.49 16.10
CA SER A 289 -28.63 10.74 14.68
C SER A 289 -28.54 9.41 13.90
N GLY A 290 -29.38 9.26 12.87
CA GLY A 290 -29.28 8.15 11.93
C GLY A 290 -28.20 8.34 10.86
N GLN A 291 -27.45 9.44 10.89
CA GLN A 291 -26.38 9.75 9.95
C GLN A 291 -25.03 9.21 10.44
N SER A 292 -24.14 8.86 9.52
CA SER A 292 -22.77 8.47 9.86
C SER A 292 -22.03 9.63 10.56
N ILE A 293 -21.06 9.30 11.42
CA ILE A 293 -20.24 10.32 12.10
C ILE A 293 -19.60 11.25 11.08
N TYR A 294 -19.03 10.71 9.99
CA TYR A 294 -18.48 11.51 8.89
C TYR A 294 -19.49 12.53 8.33
N SER A 295 -20.73 12.13 8.07
CA SER A 295 -21.76 13.06 7.55
C SER A 295 -22.06 14.20 8.51
N GLN A 296 -21.95 13.96 9.82
CA GLN A 296 -22.20 14.95 10.86
C GLN A 296 -21.03 15.94 11.02
N ILE A 297 -19.80 15.51 10.74
CA ILE A 297 -18.59 16.32 10.97
C ILE A 297 -17.90 16.79 9.70
N LYS A 298 -18.31 16.35 8.49
CA LYS A 298 -17.59 16.61 7.23
C LYS A 298 -17.32 18.10 7.01
N GLY A 299 -18.30 18.99 7.17
CA GLY A 299 -18.07 20.43 6.98
C GLY A 299 -16.97 21.00 7.88
N ALA A 300 -16.80 20.44 9.06
CA ALA A 300 -15.77 20.82 10.02
C ALA A 300 -14.42 20.12 9.74
N LEU A 301 -14.41 18.89 9.21
CA LEU A 301 -13.18 18.22 8.76
C LEU A 301 -12.48 18.95 7.61
N PHE A 302 -13.24 19.68 6.78
CA PHE A 302 -12.70 20.42 5.66
C PHE A 302 -12.48 21.92 5.95
N SER A 303 -12.84 22.42 7.14
CA SER A 303 -12.62 23.82 7.50
C SER A 303 -11.11 24.12 7.58
N ARG A 304 -10.70 25.25 7.00
CA ARG A 304 -9.31 25.73 6.99
C ARG A 304 -9.13 26.96 7.87
#